data_AF-A0A9D7MCA8-F1
#
_entry.id   AF-A0A9D7MCA8-F1
#
_cell.length_a   1.000
_cell.length_b   1.000
_cell.length_c   1.000
_cell.angle_alpha   90.00
_cell.angle_beta   90.00
_cell.angle_gamma   90.00
#
_symmetry.space_group_name_H-M   'P 1'
#
loop_
_entity.id
_entity.type
_entity.pdbx_description
1 polymer ?
#
loop_
_entity_poly.entity_id
_entity_poly.type
_entity_poly.pdbx_seq_one_letter_code
_entity_poly.pdbx_strand_id
1 'polypeptide(L)'
;MSDYKINCKIDSGKFVEGSGIYVRQFCDEICETYLYEHKTNNRTMLPSDYDSGILGMLFSPSCKQLLVYSSYDGPDYDKYYDHRAELFIFKVAHGEGLNGIRQKLQYYTKLWSIEKLIWVTEKSIALKIYEGEKHGDDTLINFKYYLTDLLK
;
A
#
# COMPACT_ATOMS: atom_id res chain seq x y z
N MET A 1 -14.94 26.84 -14.35
CA MET A 1 -13.80 26.08 -13.80
C MET A 1 -14.31 24.67 -13.56
N SER A 2 -13.81 23.70 -14.31
CA SER A 2 -14.32 22.33 -14.33
C SER A 2 -13.91 21.58 -13.07
N ASP A 3 -14.89 21.14 -12.28
CA ASP A 3 -14.73 20.15 -11.22
C ASP A 3 -14.23 18.82 -11.84
N TYR A 4 -12.92 18.62 -11.87
CA TYR A 4 -12.38 17.29 -12.08
C TYR A 4 -12.63 16.48 -10.82
N LYS A 5 -13.75 15.74 -10.79
CA LYS A 5 -13.97 14.62 -9.86
C LYS A 5 -12.96 13.53 -10.18
N ILE A 6 -11.74 13.66 -9.68
CA ILE A 6 -10.76 12.57 -9.72
C ILE A 6 -11.13 11.61 -8.59
N ASN A 7 -11.88 10.56 -8.91
CA ASN A 7 -11.94 9.39 -8.05
C ASN A 7 -10.68 8.58 -8.32
N CYS A 8 -9.64 8.64 -7.47
CA CYS A 8 -8.50 7.72 -7.59
C CYS A 8 -8.83 6.36 -7.00
N LYS A 9 -9.88 5.76 -7.54
CA LYS A 9 -10.24 4.39 -7.22
C LYS A 9 -9.50 3.48 -8.17
N ILE A 10 -8.99 2.38 -7.62
CA ILE A 10 -8.51 1.28 -8.43
C ILE A 10 -9.74 0.45 -8.77
N ASP A 11 -10.08 0.37 -10.05
CA ASP A 11 -11.19 -0.45 -10.51
C ASP A 11 -10.84 -1.95 -10.51
N SER A 12 -11.82 -2.79 -10.84
CA SER A 12 -11.62 -4.24 -10.94
C SER A 12 -10.62 -4.64 -12.05
N GLY A 13 -10.40 -3.77 -13.03
CA GLY A 13 -9.39 -3.93 -14.08
C GLY A 13 -8.00 -3.46 -13.66
N LYS A 14 -7.81 -3.05 -12.40
CA LYS A 14 -6.55 -2.50 -11.85
C LYS A 14 -6.16 -1.16 -12.45
N PHE A 15 -7.09 -0.43 -13.08
CA PHE A 15 -6.86 0.93 -13.53
C PHE A 15 -7.14 1.91 -12.40
N VAL A 16 -6.27 2.91 -12.28
CA VAL A 16 -6.54 4.09 -11.45
C VAL A 16 -7.43 5.01 -12.29
N GLU A 17 -8.71 5.06 -11.93
CA GLU A 17 -9.75 5.77 -12.68
C GLU A 17 -9.32 7.22 -13.02
N GLY A 18 -9.47 7.59 -14.29
CA GLY A 18 -9.16 8.94 -14.79
C GLY A 18 -7.68 9.32 -14.92
N SER A 19 -6.74 8.43 -14.59
CA SER A 19 -5.30 8.76 -14.58
C SER A 19 -4.49 8.22 -15.76
N GLY A 20 -4.99 7.19 -16.46
CA GLY A 20 -4.18 6.45 -17.45
C GLY A 20 -3.07 5.59 -16.85
N ILE A 21 -3.10 5.41 -15.52
CA ILE A 21 -2.21 4.53 -14.76
C ILE A 21 -2.93 3.22 -14.47
N TYR A 22 -2.22 2.10 -14.56
CA TYR A 22 -2.71 0.78 -14.15
C TYR A 22 -1.69 0.05 -13.29
N VAL A 23 -2.18 -0.85 -12.44
CA VAL A 23 -1.35 -1.69 -11.55
C VAL A 23 -1.11 -3.04 -12.24
N ARG A 24 0.14 -3.51 -12.21
CA ARG A 24 0.48 -4.85 -12.66
C ARG A 24 1.44 -5.50 -11.67
N GLN A 25 1.16 -6.76 -11.35
CA GLN A 25 1.99 -7.60 -10.50
C GLN A 25 2.64 -8.69 -11.36
N PHE A 26 3.91 -9.00 -11.08
CA PHE A 26 4.65 -10.09 -11.69
C PHE A 26 5.17 -10.97 -10.57
N CYS A 27 4.84 -12.26 -10.60
CA CYS A 27 5.25 -13.22 -9.59
C CYS A 27 6.08 -14.32 -10.25
N ASP A 28 7.39 -14.23 -10.11
CA ASP A 28 8.35 -15.26 -10.51
C ASP A 28 9.30 -15.47 -9.34
N GLU A 29 8.94 -16.41 -8.46
CA GLU A 29 9.49 -16.60 -7.09
C GLU A 29 9.22 -15.41 -6.14
N ILE A 30 9.51 -14.19 -6.57
CA ILE A 30 9.22 -12.92 -5.91
C ILE A 30 8.14 -12.17 -6.68
N CYS A 31 7.15 -11.64 -5.96
CA CYS A 31 6.05 -10.86 -6.49
C CYS A 31 6.35 -9.36 -6.45
N GLU A 32 6.71 -8.81 -7.59
CA GLU A 32 6.93 -7.38 -7.76
C GLU A 32 5.65 -6.68 -8.24
N THR A 33 5.31 -5.54 -7.64
CA THR A 33 4.15 -4.73 -8.06
C THR A 33 4.60 -3.41 -8.66
N TYR A 34 4.00 -3.04 -9.79
CA TYR A 34 4.33 -1.83 -10.52
C TYR A 34 3.09 -1.00 -10.84
N LEU A 35 3.26 0.32 -10.82
CA LEU A 35 2.39 1.27 -11.52
C LEU A 35 2.93 1.47 -12.93
N TYR A 36 2.07 1.38 -13.93
CA TYR A 36 2.38 1.61 -15.33
C TYR A 36 1.59 2.77 -15.89
N GLU A 37 2.22 3.60 -16.70
CA GLU A 37 1.57 4.69 -17.43
C GLU A 37 1.37 4.31 -18.90
N HIS A 38 0.12 4.22 -19.35
CA HIS A 38 -0.20 3.73 -20.69
C HIS A 38 0.40 4.58 -21.81
N LYS A 39 0.51 5.91 -21.62
CA LYS A 39 0.94 6.83 -22.68
C LYS A 39 2.44 6.81 -22.94
N THR A 40 3.23 6.67 -21.88
CA THR A 40 4.69 6.83 -21.92
C THR A 40 5.44 5.51 -21.77
N ASN A 41 4.73 4.43 -21.40
CA ASN A 41 5.31 3.16 -20.99
C ASN A 41 6.26 3.28 -19.78
N ASN A 42 6.21 4.40 -19.05
CA ASN A 42 6.91 4.54 -17.79
C ASN A 42 6.31 3.58 -16.77
N ARG A 43 7.17 3.08 -15.87
CA ARG A 43 6.75 2.27 -14.74
C ARG A 43 7.49 2.66 -13.47
N THR A 44 6.81 2.50 -12.35
CA THR A 44 7.38 2.70 -11.02
C THR A 44 7.07 1.46 -10.19
N MET A 45 8.11 0.84 -9.65
CA MET A 45 7.97 -0.28 -8.73
C MET A 45 7.44 0.23 -7.38
N LEU A 46 6.45 -0.45 -6.82
CA LEU A 46 5.98 -0.22 -5.46
C LEU A 46 6.84 -1.05 -4.50
N PRO A 47 7.33 -0.46 -3.41
CA PRO A 47 8.25 -1.13 -2.50
C PRO A 47 7.53 -2.23 -1.73
N SER A 48 8.20 -3.37 -1.61
CA SER A 48 7.88 -4.44 -0.67
C SER A 48 9.12 -5.29 -0.46
N ASP A 49 9.47 -5.57 0.79
CA ASP A 49 10.61 -6.42 1.13
C ASP A 49 10.25 -7.92 1.13
N TYR A 50 8.96 -8.24 1.03
CA TYR A 50 8.45 -9.62 1.05
C TYR A 50 8.31 -10.24 -0.33
N ASP A 51 8.55 -11.55 -0.43
CA ASP A 51 8.42 -12.33 -1.67
C ASP A 51 6.99 -12.34 -2.20
N SER A 52 5.98 -12.18 -1.33
CA SER A 52 4.57 -12.05 -1.75
C SER A 52 4.22 -10.68 -2.35
N GLY A 53 5.12 -9.71 -2.24
CA GLY A 53 4.89 -8.34 -2.64
C GLY A 53 3.96 -7.59 -1.68
N ILE A 54 3.44 -6.45 -2.16
CA ILE A 54 2.56 -5.59 -1.37
C ILE A 54 1.25 -6.32 -1.02
N LEU A 55 0.74 -6.10 0.18
CA LEU A 55 -0.61 -6.54 0.55
C LEU A 55 -1.68 -5.62 -0.04
N GLY A 56 -1.37 -4.33 -0.13
CA GLY A 56 -2.32 -3.38 -0.70
C GLY A 56 -1.76 -1.99 -0.94
N MET A 57 -2.56 -1.22 -1.67
CA MET A 57 -2.29 0.19 -1.95
C MET A 57 -3.59 0.99 -1.95
N LEU A 58 -3.53 2.23 -1.47
CA LEU A 58 -4.70 3.09 -1.24
C LEU A 58 -4.38 4.55 -1.51
N PHE A 59 -5.16 5.17 -2.39
CA PHE A 59 -5.11 6.63 -2.54
C PHE A 59 -5.89 7.32 -1.41
N SER A 60 -5.31 8.42 -0.91
CA SER A 60 -6.04 9.38 -0.05
C SER A 60 -7.30 9.91 -0.74
N PRO A 61 -8.32 10.39 0.01
CA PRO A 61 -9.56 10.87 -0.58
C PRO A 61 -9.39 11.95 -1.66
N SER A 62 -8.38 12.83 -1.55
CA SER A 62 -8.08 13.89 -2.51
C SER A 62 -7.06 13.49 -3.56
N CYS A 63 -6.66 12.22 -3.64
CA CYS A 63 -5.67 11.73 -4.62
C CYS A 63 -4.27 12.36 -4.53
N LYS A 64 -3.92 13.00 -3.40
CA LYS A 64 -2.61 13.69 -3.26
C LYS A 64 -1.57 12.83 -2.57
N GLN A 65 -2.02 11.70 -2.02
CA GLN A 65 -1.18 10.72 -1.36
C GLN A 65 -1.57 9.32 -1.82
N LEU A 66 -0.56 8.47 -1.91
CA LEU A 66 -0.69 7.04 -2.12
C LEU A 66 -0.05 6.36 -0.91
N LEU A 67 -0.76 5.45 -0.28
CA LEU A 67 -0.26 4.59 0.77
C LEU A 67 -0.07 3.19 0.20
N VAL A 68 1.08 2.58 0.45
CA VAL A 68 1.42 1.19 0.12
C VAL A 68 1.75 0.47 1.41
N TYR A 69 1.29 -0.76 1.56
CA TYR A 69 1.53 -1.54 2.77
C TYR A 69 1.70 -3.02 2.49
N SER A 70 2.49 -3.65 3.34
CA SER A 70 2.80 -5.07 3.29
C SER A 70 3.09 -5.60 4.70
N SER A 71 2.87 -6.89 4.91
CA SER A 71 3.33 -7.62 6.10
C SER A 71 3.54 -9.08 5.74
N TYR A 72 4.43 -9.74 6.48
CA TYR A 72 4.61 -11.18 6.41
C TYR A 72 4.48 -11.79 7.80
N ASP A 73 3.61 -12.78 7.88
CA ASP A 73 3.05 -13.26 9.15
C ASP A 73 3.39 -14.72 9.41
N GLY A 74 4.32 -15.27 8.61
CA GLY A 74 4.86 -16.59 8.78
C GLY A 74 5.67 -16.70 10.08
N PRO A 75 5.68 -17.88 10.72
CA PRO A 75 6.40 -18.13 11.97
C PRO A 75 7.92 -17.99 11.85
N ASP A 76 8.42 -17.86 10.63
CA ASP A 76 9.82 -17.74 10.27
C ASP A 76 10.20 -16.34 9.75
N TYR A 77 9.33 -15.33 9.90
CA TYR A 77 9.59 -14.00 9.35
C TYR A 77 10.95 -13.44 9.81
N ASP A 78 11.32 -13.68 11.06
CA ASP A 78 12.55 -13.17 11.67
C ASP A 78 13.83 -13.82 11.12
N LYS A 79 13.70 -14.92 10.37
CA LYS A 79 14.81 -15.59 9.68
C LYS A 79 15.09 -15.02 8.30
N TYR A 80 14.08 -14.43 7.66
CA TYR A 80 14.13 -14.01 6.25
C TYR A 80 13.98 -12.51 6.05
N TYR A 81 13.29 -11.81 6.96
CA TYR A 81 12.92 -10.42 6.80
C TYR A 81 13.27 -9.58 8.03
N ASP A 82 13.76 -8.36 7.80
CA ASP A 82 14.12 -7.41 8.85
C ASP A 82 12.90 -6.81 9.55
N HIS A 83 11.74 -6.83 8.91
CA HIS A 83 10.53 -6.21 9.40
C HIS A 83 9.34 -7.14 9.21
N ARG A 84 8.38 -7.05 10.13
CA ARG A 84 7.13 -7.82 10.10
C ARG A 84 6.03 -7.11 9.31
N ALA A 85 6.01 -5.77 9.36
CA ALA A 85 5.15 -4.96 8.53
C ALA A 85 5.84 -3.66 8.11
N GLU A 86 5.42 -3.16 6.95
CA GLU A 86 5.94 -1.95 6.33
C GLU A 86 4.80 -1.09 5.76
N LEU A 87 5.01 0.23 5.83
CA LEU A 87 4.10 1.25 5.33
C LEU A 87 4.91 2.30 4.58
N PHE A 88 4.52 2.60 3.35
CA PHE A 88 5.10 3.66 2.55
C PHE A 88 4.02 4.66 2.17
N ILE A 89 4.34 5.95 2.30
CA ILE A 89 3.47 7.04 1.87
C ILE A 89 4.20 7.82 0.79
N PHE A 90 3.52 8.00 -0.34
CA PHE A 90 3.96 8.78 -1.47
C PHE A 90 3.12 10.03 -1.58
N LYS A 91 3.74 11.16 -1.92
CA LYS A 91 3.06 12.34 -2.46
C LYS A 91 2.78 12.09 -3.94
N VAL A 92 1.61 12.50 -4.39
CA VAL A 92 1.17 12.43 -5.79
C VAL A 92 0.97 13.85 -6.31
N ALA A 93 1.81 14.26 -7.25
CA ALA A 93 1.68 15.52 -7.97
C ALA A 93 0.79 15.33 -9.21
N HIS A 94 -0.30 16.09 -9.30
CA HIS A 94 -1.24 15.99 -10.42
C HIS A 94 -0.63 16.54 -11.70
N GLY A 95 -0.88 15.87 -12.83
CA GLY A 95 -0.39 16.28 -14.15
C GLY A 95 1.04 15.85 -14.48
N GLU A 96 1.78 15.29 -13.52
CA GLU A 96 3.16 14.82 -13.72
C GLU A 96 3.26 13.30 -14.02
N GLY A 97 2.12 12.61 -14.12
CA GLY A 97 2.12 11.17 -14.33
C GLY A 97 2.83 10.41 -13.20
N LEU A 98 3.53 9.33 -13.53
CA LEU A 98 4.33 8.58 -12.55
C LEU A 98 5.52 9.37 -11.99
N ASN A 99 6.06 10.36 -12.73
CA ASN A 99 7.15 11.22 -12.24
C ASN A 99 6.71 12.10 -11.06
N GLY A 100 5.39 12.31 -10.92
CA GLY A 100 4.76 13.02 -9.81
C GLY A 100 4.61 12.18 -8.55
N ILE A 101 4.87 10.88 -8.58
CA ILE A 101 4.77 9.99 -7.42
C ILE A 101 6.13 9.91 -6.74
N ARG A 102 6.22 10.47 -5.53
CA ARG A 102 7.48 10.55 -4.78
C ARG A 102 7.28 10.11 -3.35
N GLN A 103 8.15 9.23 -2.87
CA GLN A 103 8.09 8.77 -1.49
C GLN A 103 8.26 9.95 -0.53
N LYS A 104 7.42 9.99 0.50
CA LYS A 104 7.38 11.02 1.54
C LYS A 104 7.72 10.45 2.91
N LEU A 105 7.19 9.27 3.24
CA LEU A 105 7.40 8.61 4.52
C LEU A 105 7.54 7.11 4.30
N GLN A 106 8.34 6.47 5.15
CA GLN A 106 8.34 5.02 5.33
C GLN A 106 8.29 4.71 6.83
N TYR A 107 7.63 3.62 7.19
CA TYR A 107 7.54 3.12 8.56
C TYR A 107 7.62 1.60 8.55
N TYR A 108 8.31 1.06 9.54
CA TYR A 108 8.53 -0.37 9.70
C TYR A 108 8.27 -0.79 11.15
N THR A 109 7.87 -2.04 11.34
CA THR A 109 7.72 -2.64 12.67
C THR A 109 8.04 -4.13 12.64
N LYS A 110 8.54 -4.66 13.76
CA LYS A 110 8.68 -6.11 14.01
C LYS A 110 7.53 -6.68 14.86
N LEU A 111 6.68 -5.83 15.39
CA LEU A 111 5.80 -6.19 16.51
C LEU A 111 4.45 -6.75 16.06
N TRP A 112 3.92 -6.29 14.93
CA TRP A 112 2.56 -6.59 14.50
C TRP A 112 2.46 -6.63 12.98
N SER A 113 1.37 -7.23 12.52
CA SER A 113 1.02 -7.47 11.12
C SER A 113 -0.18 -6.63 10.70
N ILE A 114 -0.30 -6.33 9.40
CA ILE A 114 -1.39 -5.53 8.85
C ILE A 114 -2.45 -6.45 8.27
N GLU A 115 -3.65 -6.42 8.84
CA GLU A 115 -4.80 -7.13 8.27
C GLU A 115 -5.58 -6.22 7.32
N LYS A 116 -5.80 -4.96 7.71
CA LYS A 116 -6.54 -3.99 6.88
C LYS A 116 -6.16 -2.57 7.20
N LEU A 117 -6.05 -1.75 6.17
CA LEU A 117 -5.84 -0.31 6.27
C LEU A 117 -6.88 0.42 5.43
N ILE A 118 -7.41 1.53 5.93
CA ILE A 118 -8.26 2.45 5.16
C ILE A 118 -7.90 3.91 5.47
N TRP A 119 -8.08 4.79 4.49
CA TRP A 119 -8.10 6.24 4.74
C TRP A 119 -9.40 6.64 5.41
N VAL A 120 -9.31 7.49 6.44
CA VAL A 120 -10.48 8.10 7.11
C VAL A 120 -10.60 9.56 6.73
N THR A 121 -9.47 10.27 6.65
CA THR A 121 -9.38 11.65 6.15
C THR A 121 -8.12 11.82 5.29
N GLU A 122 -7.81 13.03 4.83
CA GLU A 122 -6.52 13.34 4.19
C GLU A 122 -5.29 13.12 5.08
N LYS A 123 -5.49 13.11 6.39
CA LYS A 123 -4.40 13.07 7.36
C LYS A 123 -4.45 11.87 8.29
N SER A 124 -5.51 11.06 8.22
CA SER A 124 -5.71 9.96 9.16
C SER A 124 -6.12 8.67 8.48
N ILE A 125 -5.69 7.57 9.08
CA ILE A 125 -5.97 6.20 8.65
C ILE A 125 -6.59 5.42 9.81
N ALA A 126 -7.43 4.45 9.47
CA ALA A 126 -7.82 3.39 10.38
C ALA A 126 -7.08 2.12 10.00
N LEU A 127 -6.53 1.44 11.01
CA LEU A 127 -5.67 0.28 10.87
C LEU A 127 -6.21 -0.86 11.75
N LYS A 128 -6.41 -2.03 11.14
CA LYS A 128 -6.65 -3.30 11.81
C LYS A 128 -5.34 -4.08 11.77
N ILE A 129 -4.77 -4.32 12.94
CA ILE A 129 -3.54 -5.12 13.11
C ILE A 129 -3.83 -6.36 13.93
N TYR A 130 -2.85 -7.25 13.98
CA TYR A 130 -2.81 -8.31 14.97
C TYR A 130 -1.36 -8.58 15.39
N GLU A 131 -1.23 -9.18 16.57
CA GLU A 131 0.01 -9.65 17.16
C GLU A 131 -0.12 -11.17 17.34
N GLY A 132 0.83 -11.95 16.84
CA GLY A 132 0.79 -13.42 16.89
C GLY A 132 0.93 -14.08 15.52
N GLU A 133 1.28 -15.36 15.49
CA GLU A 133 1.52 -16.11 14.25
C GLU A 133 0.20 -16.58 13.65
N LYS A 134 0.05 -16.45 12.33
CA LYS A 134 -1.12 -16.97 11.62
C LYS A 134 -0.82 -18.40 11.18
N HIS A 135 -1.01 -19.36 12.10
CA HIS A 135 -1.03 -20.76 11.71
C HIS A 135 -2.31 -21.06 10.93
N GLY A 136 -2.24 -21.99 9.97
CA GLY A 136 -3.32 -22.29 9.02
C GLY A 136 -4.64 -22.82 9.63
N ASP A 137 -4.78 -22.84 10.96
CA ASP A 137 -6.01 -23.18 11.68
C ASP A 137 -6.79 -21.96 12.22
N ASP A 138 -6.32 -20.72 11.96
CA ASP A 138 -6.96 -19.45 12.37
C ASP A 138 -7.32 -19.37 13.87
N THR A 139 -6.75 -20.23 14.72
CA THR A 139 -7.12 -20.26 16.13
C THR A 139 -6.44 -19.14 16.92
N LEU A 140 -7.27 -18.16 17.33
CA LEU A 140 -6.99 -17.05 18.26
C LEU A 140 -6.12 -15.89 17.75
N ILE A 141 -6.38 -15.40 16.53
CA ILE A 141 -5.84 -14.10 16.10
C ILE A 141 -6.59 -12.96 16.81
N ASN A 142 -5.94 -12.30 17.76
CA ASN A 142 -6.47 -11.12 18.44
C ASN A 142 -6.21 -9.86 17.61
N PHE A 143 -7.29 -9.33 17.01
CA PHE A 143 -7.21 -8.08 16.27
C PHE A 143 -7.27 -6.86 17.18
N LYS A 144 -6.42 -5.87 16.89
CA LYS A 144 -6.45 -4.53 17.49
C LYS A 144 -6.75 -3.50 16.40
N TYR A 145 -7.47 -2.44 16.78
CA TYR A 145 -7.93 -1.41 15.87
C TYR A 145 -7.42 -0.05 16.33
N TYR A 146 -6.86 0.71 15.40
CA TYR A 146 -6.29 2.03 15.66
C TYR A 146 -6.83 3.04 14.67
N LEU A 147 -7.07 4.25 15.15
CA LEU A 147 -7.25 5.45 14.34
C LEU A 147 -6.04 6.34 14.63
N THR A 148 -5.28 6.68 13.59
CA THR A 148 -4.06 7.49 13.75
C THR A 148 -3.95 8.56 12.69
N ASP A 149 -3.40 9.69 13.08
CA ASP A 149 -2.93 10.72 12.16
C ASP A 149 -1.56 10.32 11.61
N LEU A 150 -1.35 10.56 10.32
CA LEU A 150 -0.10 10.29 9.60
C LEU A 150 0.90 11.46 9.72
N LEU A 151 0.45 12.61 10.20
CA LEU A 151 1.24 13.82 10.40
C LEU A 151 0.70 14.60 11.62
N LYS A 152 1.60 15.02 12.51
CA LYS A 152 1.45 16.27 13.27
C LYS A 152 2.21 17.37 12.54
#